data_AF-A0A6P1DQK2-F1
#
_entry.id   AF-A0A6P1DQK2-F1
#
_cell.length_a   1.000
_cell.length_b   1.000
_cell.length_c   1.000
_cell.angle_alpha   90.00
_cell.angle_beta   90.00
_cell.angle_gamma   90.00
#
_symmetry.space_group_name_H-M   'P 1'
#
loop_
_entity.id
_entity.type
_entity.pdbx_description
1 polymer ?
#
loop_
_entity_poly.entity_id
_entity_poly.type
_entity_poly.pdbx_seq_one_letter_code
_entity_poly.pdbx_strand_id
1 'polypeptide(L)'
;MYGIIGSAVLLGMISMLLFKKKMVKTFEGEEIHVTPKKEGLYRNLLGGILFGLGWALAGACPGPMFVLIGKGVVSILVVIFGATLGAFFYGVYKDKLPH
;
A
#
# COMPACT_ATOMS: atom_id res chain seq x y z
N MET A 1 9.18 15.36 8.95
CA MET A 1 8.48 14.12 8.55
C MET A 1 7.00 14.14 8.90
N TYR A 2 6.61 14.45 10.13
CA TYR A 2 5.19 14.50 10.55
C TYR A 2 4.32 15.45 9.72
N GLY A 3 4.85 16.59 9.26
CA GLY A 3 4.11 17.50 8.39
C GLY A 3 3.76 16.93 7.01
N ILE A 4 4.66 16.13 6.40
CA ILE A 4 4.44 15.52 5.08
C ILE A 4 3.44 14.38 5.19
N ILE A 5 3.57 13.55 6.24
CA ILE A 5 2.64 12.45 6.49
C ILE A 5 1.26 13.00 6.83
N GLY A 6 1.18 14.01 7.70
CA GLY A 6 -0.06 14.66 8.10
C GLY A 6 -0.79 15.32 6.93
N SER A 7 -0.08 16.05 6.07
CA SER A 7 -0.69 16.68 4.89
C SER A 7 -1.16 15.65 3.87
N ALA A 8 -0.41 14.57 3.64
CA ALA A 8 -0.82 13.48 2.76
C ALA A 8 -2.09 12.78 3.28
N VAL A 9 -2.18 12.52 4.59
CA VAL A 9 -3.37 11.90 5.21
C VAL A 9 -4.57 12.85 5.13
N LEU A 10 -4.40 14.14 5.43
CA LEU A 10 -5.47 15.14 5.34
C LEU A 10 -6.00 15.26 3.91
N LEU A 11 -5.11 15.36 2.92
CA LEU A 11 -5.48 15.40 1.51
C LEU A 11 -6.23 14.12 1.11
N GLY A 12 -5.71 12.95 1.48
CA GLY A 12 -6.38 11.68 1.19
C GLY A 12 -7.77 11.57 1.83
N MET A 13 -7.93 12.07 3.06
CA MET A 13 -9.21 12.11 3.77
C MET A 13 -10.20 13.04 3.06
N ILE A 14 -9.77 14.23 2.67
CA ILE A 14 -10.59 15.19 1.91
C ILE A 14 -11.00 14.60 0.56
N SER A 15 -10.07 13.99 -0.17
CA SER A 15 -10.35 13.31 -1.45
C SER A 15 -11.36 12.18 -1.28
N MET A 16 -11.20 11.30 -0.28
CA MET A 16 -12.19 10.24 0.00
C MET A 16 -13.56 10.79 0.38
N LEU A 17 -13.61 11.89 1.14
CA LEU A 17 -14.88 12.56 1.47
C LEU A 17 -15.56 13.13 0.23
N LEU A 18 -14.80 13.73 -0.70
CA LEU A 18 -15.29 14.22 -1.99
C LEU A 18 -15.83 13.09 -2.87
N PHE A 19 -15.15 11.94 -2.90
CA PHE A 19 -15.62 10.74 -3.60
C PHE A 19 -16.91 10.18 -2.97
N LYS A 20 -16.96 10.09 -1.64
CA LYS A 20 -18.14 9.59 -0.91
C LYS A 20 -19.34 10.53 -1.02
N LYS A 21 -19.11 11.84 -1.14
CA LYS A 21 -20.17 12.86 -1.35
C LYS A 21 -20.67 12.93 -2.81
N LYS A 22 -20.25 12.00 -3.69
CA LYS A 22 -20.66 11.92 -5.11
C LYS A 22 -20.38 13.19 -5.93
N MET A 23 -19.51 14.08 -5.44
CA MET A 23 -19.16 15.33 -6.13
C MET A 23 -18.11 15.14 -7.23
N VAL A 24 -17.37 14.04 -7.19
CA VAL A 24 -16.38 13.68 -8.20
C VAL A 24 -16.90 12.45 -8.93
N LYS A 25 -17.44 12.67 -10.13
CA LYS A 25 -17.82 11.61 -11.07
C LYS A 25 -16.58 11.17 -11.83
N THR A 26 -16.50 9.89 -12.19
CA THR A 26 -15.50 9.45 -13.17
C THR A 26 -15.72 10.18 -14.50
N PHE A 27 -14.73 10.16 -15.38
CA PHE A 27 -14.82 10.79 -16.72
C PHE A 27 -16.02 10.27 -17.54
N GLU A 28 -16.59 9.12 -17.15
CA GLU A 28 -17.76 8.45 -17.74
C GLU A 28 -19.06 8.61 -16.92
N GLY A 29 -19.06 9.39 -15.83
CA GLY A 29 -20.27 9.71 -15.07
C GLY A 29 -20.71 8.68 -14.02
N GLU A 30 -19.94 7.62 -13.79
CA GLU A 30 -20.24 6.59 -12.81
C GLU A 30 -19.83 6.96 -11.38
N GLU A 31 -20.58 6.45 -10.40
CA GLU A 31 -20.29 6.62 -8.99
C GLU A 31 -19.08 5.78 -8.58
N ILE A 32 -18.09 6.40 -7.93
CA ILE A 32 -16.91 5.69 -7.44
C ILE A 32 -17.32 4.83 -6.24
N HIS A 33 -17.65 3.57 -6.51
CA HIS A 33 -17.92 2.56 -5.51
C HIS A 33 -16.61 2.12 -4.84
N VAL A 34 -16.26 2.78 -3.74
CA VAL A 34 -15.19 2.33 -2.86
C VAL A 34 -15.64 1.05 -2.16
N THR A 35 -15.20 -0.09 -2.67
CA THR A 35 -15.49 -1.40 -2.04
C THR A 35 -14.90 -1.41 -0.63
N PRO A 36 -15.68 -1.76 0.40
CA PRO A 36 -15.17 -1.83 1.76
C PRO A 36 -14.07 -2.90 1.86
N LYS A 37 -12.98 -2.54 2.53
CA LYS A 37 -11.90 -3.49 2.83
C LYS A 37 -12.47 -4.63 3.67
N LYS A 38 -12.26 -5.88 3.24
CA LYS A 38 -12.66 -7.06 4.02
C LYS A 38 -12.01 -7.00 5.41
N GLU A 39 -12.82 -7.02 6.45
CA GLU A 39 -12.34 -7.02 7.82
C GLU A 39 -11.78 -8.40 8.18
N GLY A 40 -10.58 -8.42 8.75
CA GLY A 40 -9.90 -9.62 9.18
C GLY A 40 -8.81 -9.21 10.15
N LEU A 41 -9.15 -9.19 11.44
CA LEU A 41 -8.28 -8.68 12.50
C LEU A 41 -6.93 -9.41 12.51
N TYR A 42 -6.97 -10.74 12.44
CA TYR A 42 -5.79 -11.61 12.36
C TYR A 42 -4.96 -11.34 11.10
N ARG A 43 -5.61 -11.15 9.95
CA ARG A 43 -4.94 -10.89 8.66
C ARG A 43 -4.22 -9.54 8.66
N ASN A 44 -4.87 -8.50 9.18
CA ASN A 44 -4.29 -7.17 9.27
C ASN A 44 -3.14 -7.11 10.30
N LEU A 45 -3.26 -7.82 11.42
CA LEU A 45 -2.24 -7.83 12.46
C LEU A 45 -0.99 -8.60 12.00
N LEU A 46 -1.15 -9.84 11.51
CA LEU A 46 -0.03 -10.65 11.01
C LEU A 46 0.62 -9.99 9.79
N GLY A 47 -0.18 -9.51 8.83
CA GLY A 47 0.32 -8.80 7.66
C GLY A 47 1.05 -7.50 8.04
N GLY A 48 0.51 -6.74 9.00
CA GLY A 48 1.14 -5.51 9.49
C GLY A 48 2.48 -5.76 10.17
N ILE A 49 2.58 -6.79 11.01
CA ILE A 49 3.84 -7.16 11.69
C ILE A 49 4.88 -7.63 10.67
N LEU A 50 4.52 -8.56 9.77
CA LEU A 50 5.42 -9.07 8.72
C LEU A 50 5.92 -7.94 7.80
N PHE A 51 5.01 -7.05 7.39
CA PHE A 51 5.35 -5.91 6.55
C PHE A 51 6.24 -4.89 7.29
N GLY A 52 5.95 -4.61 8.57
CA GLY A 52 6.76 -3.72 9.39
C GLY A 52 8.17 -4.26 9.63
N LEU A 53 8.30 -5.55 9.95
CA LEU A 53 9.60 -6.22 10.10
C LEU A 53 10.39 -6.22 8.79
N GLY A 54 9.73 -6.50 7.67
CA GLY A 54 10.34 -6.45 6.34
C GLY A 54 10.86 -5.05 6.00
N TRP A 55 10.09 -4.01 6.31
CA TRP A 55 10.53 -2.63 6.11
C TRP A 55 11.72 -2.26 7.02
N ALA A 56 11.70 -2.67 8.29
CA ALA A 56 12.83 -2.45 9.21
C ALA A 56 14.13 -3.12 8.71
N LEU A 57 14.03 -4.33 8.16
CA LEU A 57 15.17 -5.07 7.59
C LEU A 57 15.66 -4.48 6.27
N ALA A 58 14.74 -4.06 5.39
CA ALA A 58 15.06 -3.50 4.08
C ALA A 58 15.57 -2.05 4.14
N GLY A 59 15.30 -1.34 5.24
CA GLY A 59 15.71 0.07 5.42
C GLY A 59 15.00 1.07 4.53
N ALA A 60 14.00 0.65 3.73
CA ALA A 60 13.26 1.50 2.80
C ALA A 60 11.79 1.08 2.70
N CYS A 61 10.89 2.08 2.59
CA CYS A 61 9.49 1.82 2.24
C CYS A 61 9.33 1.58 0.73
N PRO A 62 8.19 1.02 0.31
CA PRO A 62 7.86 0.93 -1.12
C PRO A 62 7.95 2.25 -1.87
N GLY A 63 7.62 3.39 -1.25
CA GLY A 63 7.77 4.70 -1.91
C GLY A 63 9.22 5.05 -2.28
N PRO A 64 10.13 5.18 -1.30
CA PRO A 64 11.55 5.41 -1.54
C PRO A 64 12.24 4.31 -2.33
N MET A 65 11.76 3.05 -2.27
CA MET A 65 12.33 1.97 -3.09
C MET A 65 12.34 2.35 -4.58
N PHE A 66 11.22 2.85 -5.12
CA PHE A 66 11.14 3.27 -6.53
C PHE A 66 11.93 4.54 -6.82
N VAL A 67 11.97 5.49 -5.88
CA VAL A 67 12.74 6.74 -6.03
C VAL A 67 14.25 6.46 -6.02
N LEU A 68 14.71 5.49 -5.21
CA LEU A 68 16.11 5.07 -5.11
C LEU A 68 16.59 4.37 -6.38
N ILE A 69 15.72 3.63 -7.09
CA ILE A 69 16.03 3.12 -8.44
C ILE A 69 16.31 4.29 -9.37
N GLY A 70 15.45 5.32 -9.37
CA GLY A 70 15.63 6.52 -10.20
C GLY A 70 16.91 7.28 -9.89
N LYS A 71 17.44 7.16 -8.65
CA LYS A 71 18.72 7.72 -8.23
C LYS A 71 19.93 6.85 -8.61
N GLY A 72 19.73 5.68 -9.22
CA GLY A 72 20.81 4.79 -9.67
C GLY A 72 21.36 3.85 -8.60
N VAL A 73 20.64 3.66 -7.49
CA VAL A 73 21.06 2.72 -6.43
C VAL A 73 20.69 1.30 -6.82
N VAL A 74 21.63 0.57 -7.42
CA VAL A 74 21.38 -0.79 -7.96
C VAL A 74 21.04 -1.81 -6.86
N SER A 75 21.51 -1.62 -5.64
CA SER A 75 21.23 -2.51 -4.50
C SER A 75 19.75 -2.60 -4.14
N ILE A 76 18.94 -1.58 -4.46
CA ILE A 76 17.50 -1.60 -4.20
C ILE A 76 16.74 -2.56 -5.14
N LEU A 77 17.30 -2.92 -6.31
CA LEU A 77 16.67 -3.89 -7.20
C LEU A 77 16.51 -5.25 -6.53
N VAL A 78 17.47 -5.65 -5.70
CA VAL A 78 17.41 -6.93 -4.97
C VAL A 78 16.26 -6.92 -3.97
N VAL A 79 16.09 -5.79 -3.26
CA VAL A 79 15.01 -5.60 -2.29
C VAL A 79 13.65 -5.61 -2.99
N ILE A 80 13.53 -4.94 -4.13
CA ILE A 80 12.30 -4.88 -4.91
C ILE A 80 11.96 -6.26 -5.47
N PHE A 81 12.94 -6.98 -6.02
CA PHE A 81 12.74 -8.33 -6.51
C PHE A 81 12.27 -9.28 -5.39
N GLY A 82 12.89 -9.19 -4.21
CA GLY A 82 12.47 -9.92 -3.01
C GLY A 82 11.05 -9.53 -2.55
N ALA A 83 10.72 -8.25 -2.55
CA ALA A 83 9.39 -7.75 -2.17
C ALA A 83 8.32 -8.20 -3.17
N THR A 84 8.60 -8.16 -4.48
CA THR A 84 7.71 -8.65 -5.54
C THR A 84 7.51 -10.15 -5.45
N LEU A 85 8.57 -10.93 -5.24
CA LEU A 85 8.48 -12.37 -5.02
C LEU A 85 7.65 -12.68 -3.76
N GLY A 86 7.92 -12.00 -2.64
CA GLY A 86 7.16 -12.16 -1.41
C GLY A 86 5.67 -11.85 -1.59
N ALA A 87 5.36 -10.75 -2.29
CA ALA A 87 3.98 -10.39 -2.62
C ALA A 87 3.31 -11.40 -3.55
N PHE A 88 4.05 -11.95 -4.52
CA PHE A 88 3.56 -12.99 -5.43
C PHE A 88 3.26 -14.29 -4.68
N PHE A 89 4.19 -14.76 -3.85
CA PHE A 89 3.98 -15.92 -3.00
C PHE A 89 2.78 -15.72 -2.06
N TYR A 90 2.66 -14.55 -1.43
CA TYR A 90 1.52 -14.23 -0.60
C TYR A 90 0.22 -14.24 -1.41
N GLY A 91 0.22 -13.70 -2.63
CA GLY A 91 -0.93 -13.70 -3.54
C GLY A 91 -1.39 -15.10 -3.94
N VAL A 92 -0.45 -16.00 -4.26
CA VAL A 92 -0.73 -17.39 -4.62
C VAL A 92 -1.21 -18.20 -3.40
N TYR A 93 -0.63 -17.97 -2.22
CA TYR A 93 -1.02 -18.71 -1.01
C TYR A 93 -2.25 -18.13 -0.30
N LYS A 94 -2.70 -16.93 -0.70
CA LYS A 94 -3.84 -16.23 -0.10
C LYS A 94 -5.12 -17.06 -0.08
N ASP A 95 -5.36 -17.85 -1.13
CA ASP A 95 -6.55 -18.72 -1.24
C ASP A 95 -6.46 -19.98 -0.37
N LYS A 96 -5.27 -20.34 0.11
CA LYS A 96 -5.02 -21.55 0.93
C LYS A 96 -4.80 -21.26 2.43
N LEU A 97 -4.57 -20.01 2.80
CA LEU A 97 -4.48 -19.60 4.20
C LEU A 97 -5.88 -19.46 4.78
N PRO A 98 -6.21 -20.07 5.94
CA PRO A 98 -7.52 -19.92 6.56
C PRO A 98 -7.79 -18.43 6.78
N HIS A 99 -8.79 -17.89 6.07
CA HIS A 99 -9.16 -16.48 6.12
C HIS A 99 -10.02 -16.19 7.34
#